data_AF-A0A3N5XRV8-F1
#
_entry.id   AF-A0A3N5XRV8-F1
#
_cell.length_a   1.000
_cell.length_b   1.000
_cell.length_c   1.000
_cell.angle_alpha   90.00
_cell.angle_beta   90.00
_cell.angle_gamma   90.00
#
_symmetry.space_group_name_H-M   'P 1'
#
loop_
_entity.id
_entity.type
_entity.pdbx_description
1 polymer ?
#
loop_
_entity_poly.entity_id
_entity_poly.type
_entity_poly.pdbx_seq_one_letter_code
_entity_poly.pdbx_strand_id
1 'polypeptide(L)' 'MEQSGLPWVIILAGGEGTRMCPFTERCFGDPRPKQYCRFCGPRSMLEKTADRALELTDEHHMITVIGAHHRK' A
#
# COMPACT_ATOMS: atom_id res chain seq x y z
N MET A 1 23.99 -11.45 22.64
CA MET A 1 24.20 -11.44 21.18
C MET A 1 22.83 -11.29 20.54
N GLU A 2 22.38 -10.05 20.33
CA GLU A 2 21.21 -9.81 19.49
C GLU A 2 21.62 -10.10 18.05
N GLN A 3 21.01 -11.12 17.45
CA GLN A 3 21.07 -11.32 16.00
C GLN A 3 20.23 -10.21 15.37
N SER A 4 20.79 -9.04 15.14
CA SER A 4 20.09 -7.94 14.48
C SER A 4 20.07 -8.16 12.97
N GLY A 5 19.36 -9.20 12.53
CA GLY A 5 18.90 -9.29 11.15
C GLY A 5 17.86 -8.20 10.86
N LEU A 6 17.72 -7.81 9.59
CA LEU A 6 16.67 -6.88 9.20
C LEU A 6 15.29 -7.50 9.46
N PRO A 7 14.33 -6.73 10.01
CA PRO A 7 13.00 -7.25 10.31
C PRO A 7 12.22 -7.53 9.03
N TRP A 8 11.39 -8.57 9.03
CA TRP A 8 10.42 -8.77 7.95
C TRP A 8 9.28 -7.76 8.06
N VAL A 9 8.95 -7.13 6.93
CA VAL A 9 7.82 -6.20 6.83
C VAL A 9 6.77 -6.75 5.88
N ILE A 10 5.53 -6.85 6.35
CA ILE A 10 4.38 -7.31 5.57
C ILE A 10 3.39 -6.15 5.41
N ILE A 11 3.23 -5.67 4.18
CA ILE A 11 2.28 -4.60 3.84
C ILE A 11 0.96 -5.23 3.38
N LEU A 12 -0.11 -5.01 4.14
CA LEU A 12 -1.45 -5.51 3.79
C LEU A 12 -2.24 -4.45 3.03
N ALA A 13 -2.28 -4.58 1.71
CA ALA A 13 -2.96 -3.68 0.77
C ALA A 13 -4.19 -4.34 0.11
N GLY A 14 -4.86 -5.27 0.82
CA GLY A 14 -6.02 -6.02 0.34
C GLY A 14 -7.39 -5.43 0.69
N GLY A 15 -7.44 -4.18 1.16
CA GLY A 15 -8.74 -3.54 1.41
C GLY A 15 -9.46 -3.20 0.11
N GLU A 16 -10.64 -3.77 -0.11
CA GLU A 16 -11.51 -3.50 -1.28
C GLU A 16 -11.96 -2.03 -1.38
N GLY A 17 -11.77 -1.22 -0.33
CA GLY A 17 -12.06 0.21 -0.39
C GLY A 17 -13.54 0.57 -0.55
N THR A 18 -14.46 -0.39 -0.42
CA THR A 18 -15.91 -0.26 -0.68
C THR A 18 -16.58 0.93 0.00
N ARG A 19 -16.16 1.28 1.23
CA ARG A 19 -16.65 2.46 1.96
C ARG A 19 -16.21 3.80 1.35
N MET A 20 -15.12 3.81 0.60
CA MET A 20 -14.57 5.00 -0.06
C MET A 20 -14.85 5.03 -1.57
N CYS A 21 -15.46 4.01 -2.17
CA CYS A 21 -15.77 4.00 -3.62
C CYS A 21 -16.51 5.27 -4.11
N PRO A 22 -17.58 5.75 -3.43
CA PRO A 22 -18.26 6.97 -3.86
C PRO A 22 -17.38 8.23 -3.77
N PHE A 23 -16.40 8.21 -2.88
CA PHE A 23 -15.45 9.31 -2.70
C PHE A 23 -14.29 9.23 -3.69
N THR A 24 -13.78 8.04 -4.00
CA THR A 24 -12.73 7.84 -5.02
C THR A 24 -13.25 8.13 -6.42
N GLU A 25 -14.48 7.72 -6.75
CA GLU A 25 -15.16 8.11 -7.99
C GLU A 25 -15.29 9.63 -8.11
N ARG A 26 -15.73 10.31 -7.04
CA ARG A 26 -15.93 11.75 -7.05
C ARG A 26 -14.61 12.55 -7.13
N CYS A 27 -13.53 12.02 -6.56
CA CYS A 27 -12.22 12.68 -6.59
C CYS A 27 -11.39 12.36 -7.84
N PHE A 28 -11.60 11.20 -8.47
CA PHE A 28 -10.70 10.69 -9.52
C PHE A 28 -11.40 10.25 -10.81
N GLY A 29 -12.73 10.29 -10.88
CA GLY A 29 -13.52 9.97 -12.07
C GLY A 29 -13.68 8.46 -12.37
N ASP A 30 -13.18 7.58 -11.51
CA ASP A 30 -13.20 6.12 -11.68
C ASP A 30 -13.14 5.42 -10.30
N PRO A 31 -13.87 4.31 -10.07
CA PRO A 31 -13.79 3.53 -8.84
C PRO A 31 -12.44 2.81 -8.73
N ARG A 32 -11.42 3.52 -8.22
CA ARG A 32 -10.13 2.91 -7.88
C ARG A 32 -10.05 2.62 -6.38
N PRO A 33 -9.53 1.44 -5.98
CA PRO A 33 -9.27 1.15 -4.57
C PRO A 33 -8.32 2.18 -3.95
N LYS A 34 -8.63 2.60 -2.72
CA LYS A 34 -7.98 3.73 -2.02
C LYS A 34 -6.45 3.64 -1.96
N GLN A 35 -5.89 2.43 -1.88
CA GLN A 35 -4.45 2.18 -1.81
C GLN A 35 -3.69 2.68 -3.05
N TYR A 36 -4.39 2.86 -4.18
CA TYR A 36 -3.85 3.39 -5.44
C TYR A 36 -4.17 4.87 -5.66
N CYS A 37 -4.89 5.50 -4.74
CA CYS A 37 -5.29 6.90 -4.86
C CYS A 37 -4.22 7.86 -4.33
N ARG A 38 -4.03 8.97 -5.05
CA ARG A 38 -3.13 10.08 -4.74
C ARG A 38 -3.78 11.09 -3.77
N PHE A 39 -4.34 10.62 -2.67
CA PHE A 39 -5.09 11.49 -1.75
C PHE A 39 -4.24 12.57 -1.08
N CYS A 40 -2.95 12.30 -0.85
CA CYS A 40 -2.06 13.19 -0.11
C CYS A 40 -0.82 13.57 -0.95
N GLY A 41 -0.98 13.91 -2.23
CA GLY A 41 0.13 14.37 -3.09
C GLY A 41 0.47 13.39 -4.23
N PRO A 42 1.73 13.38 -4.73
CA PRO A 42 2.01 12.76 -6.02
C PRO A 42 2.09 11.22 -6.00
N ARG A 43 2.24 10.63 -4.81
CA ARG A 43 2.35 9.18 -4.61
C ARG A 43 1.09 8.60 -3.96
N SER A 44 0.76 7.37 -4.34
CA SER A 44 -0.29 6.56 -3.74
C SER A 44 -0.01 6.27 -2.27
N MET A 45 -1.04 5.88 -1.52
CA MET A 45 -0.87 5.48 -0.12
C MET A 45 0.00 4.21 0.02
N LEU A 46 -0.03 3.33 -0.98
CA LEU A 46 0.82 2.14 -1.01
C LEU A 46 2.29 2.51 -1.16
N GLU A 47 2.64 3.36 -2.13
CA GLU A 47 4.02 3.83 -2.34
C GLU A 47 4.59 4.50 -1.08
N LYS A 48 3.80 5.37 -0.45
CA LYS A 48 4.19 5.99 0.83
C LYS A 48 4.34 5.01 1.99
N THR A 49 3.66 3.87 1.93
CA THR A 49 3.80 2.81 2.94
C THR A 49 5.05 1.98 2.68
N ALA A 50 5.37 1.73 1.41
CA ALA A 50 6.62 1.09 1.01
C ALA A 50 7.84 1.95 1.37
N ASP A 51 7.81 3.26 1.12
CA ASP A 51 8.93 4.15 1.50
C ASP A 51 9.25 4.05 3.00
N ARG A 52 8.22 4.10 3.85
CA ARG A 52 8.38 3.98 5.31
C ARG A 52 8.84 2.59 5.75
N ALA A 53 8.45 1.54 5.02
CA ALA A 53 8.91 0.19 5.29
C ALA A 53 10.41 0.03 4.99
N LEU A 54 10.89 0.66 3.93
CA LEU A 54 12.31 0.67 3.54
C LEU A 54 13.20 1.47 4.52
N GLU A 55 12.62 2.27 5.41
CA GLU A 55 13.37 2.87 6.54
C GLU A 55 13.65 1.83 7.65
N LEU A 56 12.94 0.70 7.67
CA LEU A 56 13.05 -0.34 8.69
C LEU A 56 13.73 -1.62 8.19
N THR A 57 13.69 -1.86 6.88
CA THR A 57 14.16 -3.10 6.26
C THR A 57 14.63 -2.85 4.82
N ASP A 58 15.09 -3.89 4.14
CA ASP A 58 15.43 -3.83 2.71
C ASP A 58 14.30 -4.39 1.82
N GLU A 59 14.47 -4.29 0.50
CA GLU A 59 13.51 -4.80 -0.47
C GLU A 59 13.35 -6.33 -0.48
N HIS A 60 14.34 -7.07 0.04
CA HIS A 60 14.34 -8.54 0.10
C HIS A 60 13.56 -9.07 1.31
N HIS A 61 13.37 -8.25 2.35
CA HIS A 61 12.64 -8.56 3.58
C HIS A 61 11.26 -7.88 3.64
N MET A 62 10.76 -7.39 2.51
CA MET A 62 9.47 -6.72 2.40
C MET A 62 8.54 -7.46 1.43
N ILE A 63 7.33 -7.78 1.87
CA ILE A 63 6.28 -8.40 1.05
C ILE A 63 5.02 -7.54 1.09
N THR A 64 4.44 -7.28 -0.08
CA THR A 64 3.11 -6.64 -0.19
C THR A 64 2.06 -7.67 -0.56
N VAL A 65 1.04 -7.81 0.28
CA VAL A 65 -0.12 -8.66 0.03
C VAL A 65 -1.25 -7.79 -0.51
N ILE A 66 -1.71 -8.09 -1.73
CA ILE A 66 -2.86 -7.46 -2.37
C ILE A 66 -4.01 -8.47 -2.53
N GLY A 67 -5.24 -7.99 -2.59
CA GLY A 67 -6.39 -8.84 -2.94
C GLY A 67 -6.24 -9.36 -4.37
N ALA A 68 -6.62 -10.61 -4.63
CA ALA A 68 -6.45 -11.24 -5.94
C ALA A 68 -7.12 -10.47 -7.09
N HIS A 69 -8.24 -9.79 -6.78
CA HIS A 69 -8.99 -8.96 -7.73
C HIS A 69 -8.28 -7.66 -8.13
N HIS A 70 -7.17 -7.30 -7.46
CA HIS A 70 -6.40 -6.09 -7.73
C HIS A 70 -5.19 -6.34 -8.63
N ARG A 71 -4.93 -7.61 -9.00
CA ARG A 71 -3.87 -7.99 -9.92
C ARG A 71 -4.31 -7.64 -11.34
N LYS A 72 -3.76 -6.55 -11.89
CA LYS A 72 -3.80 -6.25 -13.33
C LYS A 72 -2.63 -6.92 -14.04
#